data_AF-A0A7J2SRB4-F1
#
_entry.id   AF-A0A7J2SRB4-F1
#
_cell.length_a   1.000
_cell.length_b   1.000
_cell.length_c   1.000
_cell.angle_alpha   90.00
_cell.angle_beta   90.00
_cell.angle_gamma   90.00
#
_symmetry.space_group_name_H-M   'P 1'
#
loop_
_entity.id
_entity.type
_entity.pdbx_description
1 polymer ?
#
loop_
_entity_poly.entity_id
_entity_poly.type
_entity_poly.pdbx_seq_one_letter_code
_entity_poly.pdbx_strand_id
1 'polypeptide(L)'
;MYEGDGKVIISPNSGSIYVCKWIPAFEFDDAMKNLHSCGVNAISCLPAGTYLHMTWVRHGVVYTIIDPWTTTDWSAVWQQMLIKLFAMGYTVGQAYERGMRAAGPEYVVGQFWWDRYQNVELFGDPDLRVFVPARDYGDANHWEREDVQPLRWDGSSSLYVDGHMLYGATSYPHAREEGNLFIQLIVIIVLIIAIIAAVAVIIRRK
;
A
#
# COMPACT_ATOMS: atom_id res chain seq x y z
N MET A 1 -16.91 -3.29 41.96
CA MET A 1 -17.36 -2.85 40.62
C MET A 1 -16.08 -2.71 39.81
N TYR A 2 -15.90 -3.55 38.79
CA TYR A 2 -14.65 -3.65 38.03
C TYR A 2 -14.85 -2.90 36.71
N GLU A 3 -14.10 -1.81 36.49
CA GLU A 3 -14.19 -0.89 35.33
C GLU A 3 -13.07 -1.13 34.30
N GLY A 4 -12.75 -2.40 34.02
CA GLY A 4 -11.74 -2.76 33.02
C GLY A 4 -12.39 -3.32 31.75
N ASP A 5 -12.02 -2.78 30.59
CA ASP A 5 -12.31 -3.35 29.26
C ASP A 5 -11.62 -4.73 29.14
N GLY A 6 -12.29 -5.77 29.62
CA GLY A 6 -11.79 -7.14 29.62
C GLY A 6 -11.65 -7.71 28.22
N LYS A 7 -10.42 -8.02 27.82
CA LYS A 7 -10.09 -8.77 26.59
C LYS A 7 -10.58 -10.22 26.71
N VAL A 8 -11.42 -10.66 25.77
CA VAL A 8 -11.71 -12.09 25.58
C VAL A 8 -10.68 -12.64 24.60
N ILE A 9 -9.69 -13.38 25.11
CA ILE A 9 -8.75 -14.12 24.26
C ILE A 9 -9.30 -15.54 24.10
N ILE A 10 -9.98 -15.80 22.98
CA ILE A 10 -10.10 -17.15 22.47
C ILE A 10 -9.01 -17.27 21.41
N SER A 11 -7.83 -17.74 21.81
CA SER A 11 -6.88 -18.29 20.84
C SER A 11 -7.30 -19.75 20.63
N PRO A 12 -8.01 -20.11 19.54
CA PRO A 12 -8.15 -21.51 19.19
C PRO A 12 -6.75 -22.09 18.92
N ASN A 13 -6.58 -23.40 19.11
CA ASN A 13 -5.36 -24.09 18.71
C ASN A 13 -4.98 -23.70 17.28
N SER A 14 -3.84 -23.03 17.13
CA SER A 14 -3.30 -22.67 15.82
C SER A 14 -2.91 -23.94 15.06
N GLY A 15 -3.74 -24.29 14.06
CA GLY A 15 -3.32 -24.95 12.83
C GLY A 15 -2.71 -26.35 12.92
N SER A 16 -3.51 -27.43 12.86
CA SER A 16 -3.00 -28.72 12.37
C SER A 16 -3.02 -28.75 10.83
N ILE A 17 -2.35 -29.72 10.20
CA ILE A 17 -2.38 -29.93 8.73
C ILE A 17 -3.80 -30.10 8.16
N TYR A 18 -4.80 -30.33 9.03
CA TYR A 18 -6.20 -30.50 8.65
C TYR A 18 -7.00 -29.18 8.62
N VAL A 19 -6.43 -28.06 9.07
CA VAL A 19 -7.10 -26.74 9.11
C VAL A 19 -6.29 -25.63 8.42
N CYS A 20 -5.03 -25.87 8.08
CA CYS A 20 -4.20 -24.94 7.28
C CYS A 20 -4.21 -25.36 5.80
N LYS A 21 -4.80 -24.54 4.94
CA LYS A 21 -4.69 -24.69 3.47
C LYS A 21 -3.55 -23.81 2.97
N TRP A 22 -2.55 -24.42 2.32
CA TRP A 22 -1.51 -23.68 1.63
C TRP A 22 -2.07 -23.22 0.27
N ILE A 23 -2.11 -21.91 0.04
CA ILE A 23 -2.60 -21.31 -1.21
C ILE A 23 -1.43 -20.59 -1.87
N PRO A 24 -1.02 -20.97 -3.09
CA PRO A 24 -0.01 -20.24 -3.85
C PRO A 24 -0.44 -18.79 -4.12
N ALA A 25 0.51 -17.88 -4.20
CA ALA A 25 0.23 -16.45 -4.35
C ALA A 25 -0.60 -16.11 -5.61
N PHE A 26 -0.38 -16.79 -6.73
CA PHE A 26 -1.16 -16.57 -7.96
C PHE A 26 -2.61 -17.03 -7.83
N GLU A 27 -2.88 -18.14 -7.14
CA GLU A 27 -4.26 -18.59 -6.88
C GLU A 27 -4.97 -17.65 -5.92
N PHE A 28 -4.25 -17.13 -4.93
CA PHE A 28 -4.79 -16.11 -4.04
C PHE A 28 -5.17 -14.85 -4.83
N ASP A 29 -4.24 -14.31 -5.62
CA ASP A 29 -4.42 -13.13 -6.47
C ASP A 29 -5.63 -13.28 -7.42
N ASP A 30 -5.69 -14.39 -8.18
CA ASP A 30 -6.83 -14.68 -9.07
C ASP A 30 -8.17 -14.78 -8.32
N ALA A 31 -8.16 -15.31 -7.09
CA ALA A 31 -9.36 -15.45 -6.27
C ALA A 31 -9.88 -14.12 -5.71
N MET A 32 -9.03 -13.10 -5.57
CA MET A 32 -9.43 -11.79 -5.03
C MET A 32 -10.39 -11.04 -5.95
N LYS A 33 -10.35 -11.33 -7.26
CA LYS A 33 -11.21 -10.73 -8.29
C LYS A 33 -11.24 -9.21 -8.17
N ASN A 34 -12.32 -8.64 -7.61
CA ASN A 34 -12.47 -7.20 -7.43
C ASN A 34 -13.05 -6.92 -6.05
N LEU A 35 -12.16 -6.55 -5.13
CA LEU A 35 -12.45 -6.04 -3.80
C LEU A 35 -12.77 -4.55 -3.92
N HIS A 36 -14.00 -4.24 -4.32
CA HIS A 36 -14.41 -2.85 -4.50
C HIS A 36 -14.44 -2.09 -3.16
N SER A 37 -13.63 -1.02 -3.09
CA SER A 37 -13.79 0.08 -2.12
C SER A 37 -13.80 -0.36 -0.65
N CYS A 38 -12.91 -1.29 -0.28
CA CYS A 38 -12.72 -1.70 1.10
C CYS A 38 -11.31 -1.37 1.59
N GLY A 39 -11.16 -1.31 2.91
CA GLY A 39 -9.87 -1.28 3.59
C GLY A 39 -9.51 -2.66 4.12
N VAL A 40 -8.20 -2.97 4.18
CA VAL A 40 -7.70 -4.20 4.82
C VAL A 40 -6.86 -3.84 6.03
N ASN A 41 -7.30 -4.28 7.21
CA ASN A 41 -6.52 -4.21 8.44
C ASN A 41 -6.12 -5.63 8.82
N ALA A 42 -4.83 -5.95 8.80
CA ALA A 42 -4.35 -7.29 9.12
C ALA A 42 -3.19 -7.25 10.12
N ILE A 43 -3.29 -8.06 11.17
CA ILE A 43 -2.32 -8.19 12.25
C ILE A 43 -1.63 -9.56 12.21
N SER A 44 -1.03 -9.88 11.07
CA SER A 44 -0.31 -11.14 10.84
C SER A 44 1.16 -10.80 10.68
N CYS A 45 2.09 -11.66 11.11
CA CYS A 45 3.51 -11.36 10.94
C CYS A 45 3.91 -11.26 9.44
N LEU A 46 4.64 -10.18 9.09
CA LEU A 46 5.32 -9.98 7.81
C LEU A 46 4.51 -9.87 6.48
N PRO A 47 3.18 -9.61 6.41
CA PRO A 47 2.46 -9.41 5.16
C PRO A 47 3.02 -8.25 4.33
N ALA A 48 3.50 -7.17 4.95
CA ALA A 48 4.13 -6.06 4.23
C ALA A 48 5.55 -6.38 3.73
N GLY A 49 6.20 -7.40 4.29
CA GLY A 49 7.46 -7.96 3.76
C GLY A 49 7.28 -8.78 2.48
N THR A 50 6.04 -8.91 2.00
CA THR A 50 5.68 -9.59 0.75
C THR A 50 4.99 -8.62 -0.23
N TYR A 51 4.56 -9.12 -1.39
CA TYR A 51 3.77 -8.33 -2.35
C TYR A 51 2.27 -8.26 -2.04
N LEU A 52 1.83 -8.73 -0.87
CA LEU A 52 0.42 -8.82 -0.52
C LEU A 52 -0.29 -7.44 -0.51
N HIS A 53 0.40 -6.39 -0.05
CA HIS A 53 -0.09 -5.01 -0.11
C HIS A 53 -0.36 -4.56 -1.56
N MET A 54 0.53 -4.89 -2.49
CA MET A 54 0.34 -4.59 -3.91
C MET A 54 -0.81 -5.39 -4.51
N THR A 55 -0.90 -6.69 -4.21
CA THR A 55 -2.04 -7.53 -4.63
C THR A 55 -3.36 -6.90 -4.20
N TRP A 56 -3.52 -6.57 -2.91
CA TRP A 56 -4.74 -5.93 -2.41
C TRP A 56 -5.10 -4.64 -3.15
N VAL A 57 -4.14 -3.73 -3.31
CA VAL A 57 -4.36 -2.46 -4.02
C VAL A 57 -4.79 -2.69 -5.47
N ARG A 58 -4.16 -3.63 -6.20
CA ARG A 58 -4.54 -3.97 -7.59
C ARG A 58 -5.96 -4.51 -7.70
N HIS A 59 -6.46 -5.17 -6.65
CA HIS A 59 -7.82 -5.69 -6.60
C HIS A 59 -8.85 -4.70 -6.04
N GLY A 60 -8.49 -3.43 -5.76
CA GLY A 60 -9.45 -2.38 -5.42
C GLY A 60 -9.49 -1.98 -3.94
N VAL A 61 -8.59 -2.51 -3.11
CA VAL A 61 -8.43 -2.08 -1.73
C VAL A 61 -7.87 -0.65 -1.71
N VAL A 62 -8.56 0.26 -1.00
CA VAL A 62 -8.25 1.70 -1.00
C VAL A 62 -7.23 2.12 0.06
N TYR A 63 -7.09 1.31 1.11
CA TYR A 63 -6.00 1.43 2.07
C TYR A 63 -5.72 0.07 2.71
N THR A 64 -4.48 -0.17 3.10
CA THR A 64 -4.09 -1.34 3.90
C THR A 64 -3.34 -0.88 5.13
N ILE A 65 -3.58 -1.52 6.27
CA ILE A 65 -2.76 -1.34 7.47
C ILE A 65 -2.31 -2.71 7.96
N ILE A 66 -1.03 -3.00 7.77
CA ILE A 66 -0.49 -4.37 7.86
C ILE A 66 0.92 -4.39 8.44
N ASP A 67 1.36 -5.56 8.93
CA ASP A 67 2.66 -5.68 9.58
C ASP A 67 3.83 -5.88 8.58
N PRO A 68 4.87 -5.04 8.64
CA PRO A 68 6.13 -5.28 7.92
C PRO A 68 7.11 -6.19 8.68
N TRP A 69 6.81 -6.59 9.93
CA TRP A 69 7.67 -7.41 10.79
C TRP A 69 6.88 -8.41 11.62
N THR A 70 7.55 -9.14 12.51
CA THR A 70 6.90 -9.95 13.53
C THR A 70 6.17 -9.02 14.50
N THR A 71 4.85 -9.19 14.63
CA THR A 71 4.03 -8.32 15.46
C THR A 71 3.44 -9.09 16.62
N THR A 72 3.47 -8.46 17.80
CA THR A 72 2.87 -9.04 19.01
C THR A 72 1.34 -8.94 18.99
N ASP A 73 0.67 -9.75 19.82
CA ASP A 73 -0.79 -9.75 20.01
C ASP A 73 -1.37 -8.41 20.51
N TRP A 74 -0.52 -7.43 20.85
CA TRP A 74 -0.93 -6.07 21.24
C TRP A 74 -1.46 -5.26 20.05
N SER A 75 -1.02 -5.57 18.83
CA SER A 75 -1.61 -5.00 17.60
C SER A 75 -3.10 -5.29 17.46
N ALA A 76 -3.61 -6.36 18.09
CA ALA A 76 -5.04 -6.63 18.14
C ALA A 76 -5.82 -5.52 18.87
N VAL A 77 -5.23 -4.88 19.88
CA VAL A 77 -5.85 -3.73 20.56
C VAL A 77 -6.02 -2.57 19.59
N TRP A 78 -4.96 -2.26 18.83
CA TRP A 78 -5.02 -1.26 17.76
C TRP A 78 -6.12 -1.59 16.74
N GLN A 79 -6.20 -2.83 16.26
CA GLN A 79 -7.18 -3.24 15.25
C GLN A 79 -8.63 -3.07 15.75
N GLN A 80 -8.89 -3.41 17.02
CA GLN A 80 -10.22 -3.23 17.63
C GLN A 80 -10.57 -1.74 17.79
N MET A 81 -9.59 -0.87 18.04
CA MET A 81 -9.81 0.57 18.18
C MET A 81 -10.20 1.26 16.87
N LEU A 82 -9.78 0.73 15.71
CA LEU A 82 -10.09 1.36 14.41
C LEU A 82 -11.59 1.53 14.18
N ILE A 83 -12.41 0.53 14.47
CA ILE A 83 -13.87 0.58 14.25
C ILE A 83 -14.47 1.72 15.09
N LYS A 84 -14.06 1.82 16.35
CA LYS A 84 -14.48 2.92 17.25
C LYS A 84 -14.03 4.27 16.72
N LEU A 85 -12.78 4.39 16.24
CA LEU A 85 -12.22 5.63 15.73
C LEU A 85 -12.90 6.10 14.44
N PHE A 86 -13.23 5.18 13.53
CA PHE A 86 -14.03 5.52 12.34
C PHE A 86 -15.43 5.99 12.74
N ALA A 87 -16.09 5.31 13.69
CA ALA A 87 -17.41 5.72 14.18
C ALA A 87 -17.41 7.11 14.83
N MET A 88 -16.28 7.54 15.40
CA MET A 88 -16.10 8.90 15.93
C MET A 88 -15.72 9.93 14.87
N GLY A 89 -15.70 9.57 13.58
CA GLY A 89 -15.44 10.49 12.49
C GLY A 89 -13.96 10.83 12.26
N TYR A 90 -13.03 9.94 12.63
CA TYR A 90 -11.61 10.13 12.32
C TYR A 90 -11.25 9.62 10.90
N THR A 91 -10.27 10.26 10.27
CA THR A 91 -9.66 9.75 9.03
C THR A 91 -8.86 8.47 9.29
N VAL A 92 -8.47 7.75 8.25
CA VAL A 92 -7.62 6.55 8.35
C VAL A 92 -6.31 6.86 9.06
N GLY A 93 -5.65 7.97 8.74
CA GLY A 93 -4.41 8.39 9.38
C GLY A 93 -4.59 8.77 10.85
N GLN A 94 -5.67 9.49 11.18
CA GLN A 94 -5.98 9.84 12.58
C GLN A 94 -6.33 8.61 13.40
N ALA A 95 -7.09 7.66 12.83
CA ALA A 95 -7.43 6.40 13.49
C ALA A 95 -6.19 5.51 13.67
N TYR A 96 -5.33 5.43 12.66
CA TYR A 96 -4.05 4.75 12.74
C TYR A 96 -3.21 5.28 13.90
N GLU A 97 -2.98 6.60 13.93
CA GLU A 97 -2.16 7.28 14.93
C GLU A 97 -2.70 7.08 16.35
N ARG A 98 -4.01 7.30 16.56
CA ARG A 98 -4.64 7.15 17.87
C ARG A 98 -4.72 5.70 18.34
N GLY A 99 -4.96 4.76 17.43
CA GLY A 99 -4.95 3.33 17.76
C GLY A 99 -3.54 2.89 18.17
N MET A 100 -2.51 3.41 17.51
CA MET A 100 -1.12 3.05 17.81
C MET A 100 -0.72 3.51 19.21
N ARG A 101 -1.19 4.69 19.67
CA ARG A 101 -1.04 5.13 21.07
C ARG A 101 -1.65 4.16 22.09
N ALA A 102 -2.69 3.42 21.71
CA ALA A 102 -3.35 2.45 22.59
C ALA A 102 -2.64 1.07 22.62
N ALA A 103 -1.86 0.74 21.59
CA ALA A 103 -1.12 -0.52 21.51
C ALA A 103 0.37 -0.40 21.91
N GLY A 104 0.93 0.81 21.86
CA GLY A 104 2.30 1.08 22.29
C GLY A 104 2.46 1.12 23.82
N PRO A 105 3.70 1.03 24.33
CA PRO A 105 3.98 1.14 25.76
C PRO A 105 3.68 2.52 26.35
N GLU A 106 3.22 3.49 25.55
CA GLU A 106 2.71 4.79 26.03
C GLU A 106 1.66 4.62 27.13
N TYR A 107 0.81 3.60 27.04
CA TYR A 107 -0.14 3.26 28.11
C TYR A 107 0.53 2.93 29.45
N VAL A 108 1.72 2.32 29.41
CA VAL A 108 2.44 1.81 30.61
C VAL A 108 3.46 2.81 31.13
N VAL A 109 4.13 3.56 30.25
CA VAL A 109 5.28 4.41 30.63
C VAL A 109 5.09 5.90 30.32
N GLY A 110 3.96 6.31 29.74
CA GLY A 110 3.69 7.72 29.40
C GLY A 110 4.66 8.29 28.36
N GLN A 111 5.33 7.44 27.59
CA GLN A 111 6.26 7.82 26.53
C GLN A 111 5.93 7.07 25.24
N PHE A 112 5.94 7.81 24.13
CA PHE A 112 5.76 7.28 22.79
C PHE A 112 7.09 6.67 22.32
N TRP A 113 7.18 5.35 22.32
CA TRP A 113 8.28 4.61 21.70
C TRP A 113 7.70 3.72 20.59
N TRP A 114 8.38 3.68 19.44
CA TRP A 114 8.10 2.75 18.36
C TRP A 114 8.96 1.51 18.59
N ASP A 115 8.39 0.44 19.13
CA ASP A 115 9.08 -0.86 19.05
C ASP A 115 8.93 -1.37 17.62
N ARG A 116 10.03 -1.80 17.01
CA ARG A 116 9.98 -2.51 15.73
C ARG A 116 9.06 -3.73 15.79
N TYR A 117 8.73 -4.30 16.95
CA TYR A 117 7.85 -5.47 17.04
C TYR A 117 6.37 -5.17 17.33
N GLN A 118 5.99 -3.89 17.40
CA GLN A 118 4.61 -3.50 17.77
C GLN A 118 3.90 -2.60 16.77
N ASN A 119 4.56 -2.12 15.70
CA ASN A 119 3.86 -1.25 14.74
C ASN A 119 3.26 -2.04 13.57
N VAL A 120 2.18 -1.49 13.04
CA VAL A 120 1.66 -1.78 11.71
C VAL A 120 1.98 -0.59 10.83
N GLU A 121 2.01 -0.75 9.52
CA GLU A 121 2.24 0.35 8.57
C GLU A 121 0.99 0.63 7.76
N LEU A 122 0.64 1.92 7.63
CA LEU A 122 -0.44 2.39 6.77
C LEU A 122 0.09 2.58 5.34
N PHE A 123 -0.52 1.87 4.40
CA PHE A 123 -0.36 2.06 2.96
C PHE A 123 -1.69 2.58 2.40
N GLY A 124 -1.76 3.86 2.11
CA GLY A 124 -2.94 4.51 1.58
C GLY A 124 -2.96 5.99 1.92
N ASP A 125 -4.04 6.68 1.55
CA ASP A 125 -4.23 8.09 1.87
C ASP A 125 -4.61 8.25 3.36
N PRO A 126 -3.80 8.93 4.19
CA PRO A 126 -4.12 9.16 5.60
C PRO A 126 -5.34 10.09 5.80
N ASP A 127 -5.72 10.89 4.81
CA ASP A 127 -6.88 11.79 4.89
C ASP A 127 -8.19 11.12 4.45
N LEU A 128 -8.11 9.89 3.92
CA LEU A 128 -9.27 9.08 3.58
C LEU A 128 -10.19 8.88 4.78
N ARG A 129 -11.51 9.01 4.59
CA ARG A 129 -12.51 8.68 5.60
C ARG A 129 -13.28 7.44 5.20
N VAL A 130 -13.31 6.46 6.08
CA VAL A 130 -14.10 5.25 5.90
C VAL A 130 -15.57 5.58 6.13
N PHE A 131 -16.44 5.17 5.21
CA PHE A 131 -17.88 5.36 5.36
C PHE A 131 -18.41 4.65 6.62
N VAL A 132 -19.17 5.39 7.44
CA VAL A 132 -19.88 4.89 8.61
C VAL A 132 -21.37 5.25 8.47
N PRO A 133 -22.27 4.25 8.49
CA PRO A 133 -23.70 4.51 8.27
C PRO A 133 -24.38 5.20 9.46
N ALA A 134 -23.97 4.90 10.69
CA ALA A 134 -24.54 5.51 11.89
C ALA A 134 -23.87 6.86 12.20
N ARG A 135 -24.64 7.80 12.74
CA ARG A 135 -24.16 9.15 13.09
C ARG A 135 -24.09 9.40 14.60
N ASP A 136 -24.35 8.39 15.42
CA ASP A 136 -24.51 8.52 16.87
C ASP A 136 -23.26 9.04 17.60
N TYR A 137 -22.06 8.70 17.09
CA TYR A 137 -20.78 9.03 17.70
C TYR A 137 -19.97 10.08 16.90
N GLY A 138 -20.40 10.39 15.68
CA GLY A 138 -19.75 11.30 14.75
C GLY A 138 -20.41 11.24 13.37
N ASP A 139 -20.43 12.37 12.66
CA ASP A 139 -21.05 12.51 11.34
C ASP A 139 -20.03 12.72 10.20
N ALA A 140 -18.79 13.09 10.54
CA ALA A 140 -17.74 13.38 9.56
C ALA A 140 -17.39 12.22 8.61
N ASN A 141 -17.67 10.97 9.02
CA ASN A 141 -17.44 9.77 8.23
C ASN A 141 -18.74 9.23 7.58
N HIS A 142 -19.81 10.00 7.62
CA HIS A 142 -21.06 9.66 6.95
C HIS A 142 -21.16 10.40 5.61
N TRP A 143 -21.61 9.69 4.58
CA TRP A 143 -21.70 10.21 3.22
C TRP A 143 -23.01 9.71 2.60
N GLU A 144 -23.78 10.60 2.00
CA GLU A 144 -24.94 10.26 1.18
C GLU A 144 -24.50 9.99 -0.26
N ARG A 145 -25.40 9.45 -1.08
CA ARG A 145 -25.12 9.17 -2.49
C ARG A 145 -24.71 10.45 -3.24
N GLU A 146 -25.26 11.58 -2.85
CA GLU A 146 -24.97 12.90 -3.43
C GLU A 146 -23.55 13.37 -3.09
N ASP A 147 -23.00 12.96 -1.95
CA ASP A 147 -21.65 13.31 -1.49
C ASP A 147 -20.56 12.50 -2.22
N VAL A 148 -20.91 11.29 -2.69
CA VAL A 148 -20.02 10.38 -3.42
C VAL A 148 -20.58 10.09 -4.81
N GLN A 149 -20.27 10.98 -5.74
CA GLN A 149 -20.54 10.76 -7.15
C GLN A 149 -19.38 10.00 -7.81
N PRO A 150 -19.66 8.99 -8.66
CA PRO A 150 -18.63 8.38 -9.45
C PRO A 150 -18.02 9.45 -10.35
N LEU A 151 -16.70 9.40 -10.48
CA LEU A 151 -15.97 10.24 -11.41
C LEU A 151 -16.48 9.97 -12.84
N ARG A 152 -17.20 10.94 -13.41
CA ARG A 152 -17.76 10.83 -14.76
C ARG A 152 -16.69 11.31 -15.74
N TRP A 153 -16.09 10.37 -16.46
CA TRP A 153 -15.12 10.64 -17.50
C TRP A 153 -15.66 10.20 -18.85
N ASP A 154 -15.67 11.11 -19.81
CA ASP A 154 -16.20 10.89 -21.17
C ASP A 154 -15.10 10.59 -22.20
N GLY A 155 -13.85 10.46 -21.76
CA GLY A 155 -12.70 10.21 -22.64
C GLY A 155 -12.19 11.45 -23.38
N SER A 156 -12.78 12.62 -23.18
CA SER A 156 -12.45 13.82 -23.97
C SER A 156 -11.16 14.53 -23.54
N SER A 157 -10.69 14.30 -22.30
CA SER A 157 -9.47 14.92 -21.76
C SER A 157 -8.71 13.97 -20.83
N SER A 158 -7.39 14.11 -20.75
CA SER A 158 -6.62 13.45 -19.69
C SER A 158 -7.11 13.91 -18.31
N LEU A 159 -7.30 12.97 -17.38
CA LEU A 159 -7.76 13.27 -16.02
C LEU A 159 -6.61 13.12 -15.03
N TYR A 160 -6.27 14.24 -14.39
CA TYR A 160 -5.20 14.38 -13.41
C TYR A 160 -5.78 14.69 -12.03
N VAL A 161 -5.35 13.95 -11.01
CA VAL A 161 -5.69 14.18 -9.60
C VAL A 161 -4.42 14.05 -8.77
N ASP A 162 -3.96 15.15 -8.17
CA ASP A 162 -2.84 15.21 -7.20
C ASP A 162 -1.59 14.39 -7.58
N GLY A 163 -1.18 14.46 -8.84
CA GLY A 163 0.01 13.75 -9.34
C GLY A 163 -0.29 12.45 -10.08
N HIS A 164 -1.52 11.96 -10.03
CA HIS A 164 -1.94 10.73 -10.68
C HIS A 164 -2.74 10.99 -11.96
N MET A 165 -2.36 10.32 -13.05
CA MET A 165 -3.15 10.25 -14.28
C MET A 165 -4.01 8.99 -14.24
N LEU A 166 -5.29 9.15 -13.89
CA LEU A 166 -6.20 8.04 -13.58
C LEU A 166 -6.47 7.09 -14.75
N TYR A 167 -6.35 7.59 -15.99
CA TYR A 167 -6.53 6.81 -17.22
C TYR A 167 -5.24 6.68 -18.04
N GLY A 168 -4.09 6.81 -17.37
CA GLY A 168 -2.77 6.73 -17.99
C GLY A 168 -2.25 8.09 -18.47
N ALA A 169 -0.94 8.28 -18.37
CA ALA A 169 -0.29 9.48 -18.87
C ALA A 169 -0.03 9.33 -20.39
N THR A 170 -0.36 10.38 -21.15
CA THR A 170 -0.12 10.45 -22.60
C THR A 170 1.27 10.96 -22.96
N SER A 171 2.01 11.49 -21.98
CA SER A 171 3.37 12.00 -22.15
C SER A 171 4.21 11.69 -20.91
N TYR A 172 5.45 11.27 -21.14
CA TYR A 172 6.43 11.01 -20.08
C TYR A 172 7.70 11.83 -20.40
N PRO A 173 7.74 13.13 -20.06
CA PRO A 173 8.82 14.04 -20.48
C PRO A 173 10.22 13.67 -19.96
N HIS A 174 10.28 12.77 -18.96
CA HIS A 174 11.52 12.23 -18.40
C HIS A 174 11.62 10.71 -18.52
N ALA A 175 10.76 10.07 -19.33
CA ALA A 175 10.96 8.66 -19.64
C ALA A 175 12.32 8.50 -20.29
N ARG A 176 13.07 7.49 -19.83
CA ARG A 176 14.31 7.11 -20.47
C ARG A 176 13.96 6.60 -21.87
N GLU A 177 14.20 7.43 -22.88
CA GLU A 177 14.10 6.98 -24.25
C GLU A 177 15.12 5.86 -24.44
N GLU A 178 14.66 4.70 -24.92
CA GLU A 178 15.58 3.66 -25.37
C GLU A 178 16.47 4.30 -26.43
N GLY A 179 17.75 4.49 -26.10
CA GLY A 179 18.68 5.16 -26.98
C GLY A 179 18.61 4.53 -28.36
N ASN A 180 18.43 5.36 -29.39
CA ASN A 180 18.16 4.89 -30.73
C ASN A 180 19.27 3.92 -31.19
N LEU A 181 18.94 2.62 -31.23
CA LEU A 181 19.89 1.54 -31.47
C LEU A 181 20.59 1.70 -32.82
N PHE A 182 19.91 2.29 -33.82
CA PHE A 182 20.49 2.63 -35.11
C PHE A 182 21.59 3.69 -35.00
N ILE A 183 21.37 4.74 -34.20
CA ILE A 183 22.38 5.80 -33.99
C ILE A 183 23.60 5.20 -33.27
N GLN A 184 23.38 4.35 -32.27
CA GLN A 184 24.47 3.66 -31.56
C GLN A 184 25.29 2.77 -32.51
N LEU A 185 24.63 2.01 -33.39
CA LEU A 185 25.29 1.18 -34.40
C LEU A 185 26.10 2.00 -35.41
N ILE A 186 25.57 3.13 -35.89
CA ILE A 186 26.29 4.03 -36.80
C ILE A 186 27.57 4.57 -36.13
N VAL A 187 27.47 5.02 -34.88
CA VAL A 187 28.63 5.54 -34.13
C VAL A 187 29.72 4.46 -33.98
N ILE A 188 29.33 3.22 -33.67
CA ILE A 188 30.27 2.09 -33.56
C ILE A 188 30.97 1.81 -34.90
N ILE A 189 30.23 1.79 -36.01
CA ILE A 189 30.80 1.55 -37.34
C ILE A 189 31.81 2.64 -37.72
N VAL A 190 31.48 3.91 -37.48
CA VAL A 190 32.38 5.04 -37.76
C VAL A 190 33.67 4.94 -36.93
N LEU A 191 33.57 4.58 -35.66
CA LEU A 191 34.74 4.35 -34.79
C LEU A 191 35.63 3.22 -35.32
N ILE A 192 35.04 2.10 -35.75
CA ILE A 192 35.79 0.98 -36.32
C ILE A 192 36.52 1.42 -37.58
N ILE A 193 35.86 2.14 -38.49
CA ILE A 193 36.48 2.64 -39.73
C ILE A 193 37.64 3.59 -39.41
N ALA A 194 37.45 4.49 -38.45
CA ALA A 194 38.50 5.43 -38.03
C ALA A 194 39.73 4.71 -37.46
N ILE A 195 39.52 3.68 -36.64
CA ILE A 195 40.61 2.85 -36.08
C ILE A 195 41.34 2.10 -37.20
N ILE A 196 40.61 1.48 -38.14
CA ILE A 196 41.21 0.76 -39.28
C ILE A 196 42.05 1.73 -40.13
N ALA A 197 41.52 2.93 -40.41
CA ALA A 197 42.24 3.94 -41.17
C ALA A 197 43.51 4.42 -40.44
N ALA A 198 43.44 4.65 -39.12
CA ALA A 198 44.58 5.05 -38.32
C ALA A 198 45.68 3.97 -38.30
N VAL A 199 45.30 2.70 -38.12
CA VAL A 199 46.22 1.56 -38.17
C VAL A 199 46.87 1.43 -39.55
N ALA A 200 46.09 1.57 -40.63
CA ALA A 200 46.61 1.52 -42.00
C ALA A 200 47.63 2.65 -42.27
N VAL A 201 47.38 3.86 -41.78
CA VAL A 201 48.32 5.00 -41.89
C VAL A 201 49.61 4.74 -41.11
N ILE A 202 49.51 4.15 -39.90
CA ILE A 202 50.68 3.83 -39.07
C ILE A 202 51.53 2.73 -39.72
N ILE A 203 50.90 1.67 -40.25
CA ILE A 203 51.61 0.57 -40.94
C ILE A 203 52.32 1.09 -42.19
N ARG A 204 51.68 1.99 -42.95
CA ARG A 204 52.25 2.56 -44.18
C ARG A 204 53.38 3.57 -43.96
N ARG A 205 53.54 4.07 -42.71
CA ARG A 205 54.62 4.97 -42.30
C ARG A 205 55.84 4.25 -41.70
N LYS A 206 55.73 2.95 -41.43
CA LYS A 206 56.87 2.07 -41.12
C LYS A 206 57.44 1.48 -42.40
#